data_AF-A0A8H5I4G4-F1
#
_entry.id   AF-A0A8H5I4G4-F1
#
_cell.length_a   1.000
_cell.length_b   1.000
_cell.length_c   1.000
_cell.angle_alpha   90.00
_cell.angle_beta   90.00
_cell.angle_gamma   90.00
#
_symmetry.space_group_name_H-M   'P 1'
#
loop_
_entity.id
_entity.type
_entity.pdbx_description
1 polymer ?
#
loop_
_entity_poly.entity_id
_entity_poly.type
_entity_poly.pdbx_seq_one_letter_code
_entity_poly.pdbx_strand_id
1 'polypeptide(L)'
;GKVNKVTYSDITLSGITKYGILIEQNYDGGDLHGEPTSGLPITGLTLKNIKGKNGVSSSGKNVAIVCGSSGCKNWTWQNVQVTGGKKYDSCKNFPSVASC
;
A
#
# COMPACT_ATOMS: atom_id res chain seq x y z
N GLY A 1 -12.70 10.45 -11.32
CA GLY A 1 -11.69 11.16 -10.49
C GLY A 1 -10.30 10.58 -10.70
N LYS A 2 -9.26 11.11 -10.06
CA LYS A 2 -7.90 10.53 -10.09
C LYS A 2 -7.11 10.93 -8.84
N VAL A 3 -6.22 10.06 -8.39
CA VAL A 3 -5.20 10.37 -7.38
C VAL A 3 -3.86 10.44 -8.11
N ASN A 4 -3.17 11.58 -8.01
CA ASN A 4 -1.99 11.83 -8.82
C ASN A 4 -0.92 12.61 -8.06
N LYS A 5 0.36 12.26 -8.27
CA LYS A 5 1.54 12.96 -7.73
C LYS A 5 1.52 13.08 -6.19
N VAL A 6 1.16 11.98 -5.52
CA VAL A 6 1.20 11.89 -4.07
C VAL A 6 2.56 11.41 -3.62
N THR A 7 3.14 12.03 -2.59
CA THR A 7 4.43 11.61 -2.01
C THR A 7 4.27 11.38 -0.52
N TYR A 8 4.73 10.22 -0.07
CA TYR A 8 5.03 9.91 1.33
C TYR A 8 6.54 9.73 1.45
N SER A 9 7.17 10.57 2.28
CA SER A 9 8.63 10.56 2.44
C SER A 9 9.04 10.65 3.91
N ASP A 10 10.09 9.91 4.27
CA ASP A 10 10.76 9.97 5.57
C ASP A 10 9.83 9.67 6.77
N ILE A 11 8.99 8.65 6.60
CA ILE A 11 8.03 8.21 7.61
C ILE A 11 8.60 7.04 8.40
N THR A 12 8.50 7.11 9.73
CA THR A 12 8.83 6.00 10.64
C THR A 12 7.56 5.47 11.29
N LEU A 13 7.29 4.18 11.11
CA LEU A 13 6.13 3.45 11.63
C LEU A 13 6.50 2.70 12.91
N SER A 14 5.65 2.80 13.93
CA SER A 14 5.75 2.06 15.19
C SER A 14 4.36 1.80 15.77
N GLY A 15 4.16 0.65 16.41
CA GLY A 15 2.90 0.32 17.09
C GLY A 15 1.70 0.14 16.15
N ILE A 16 1.92 -0.15 14.86
CA ILE A 16 0.84 -0.28 13.88
C ILE A 16 0.10 -1.60 14.09
N THR A 17 -1.22 -1.55 14.26
CA THR A 17 -2.01 -2.73 14.64
C THR A 17 -2.63 -3.49 13.46
N LYS A 18 -2.99 -2.79 12.38
CA LYS A 18 -3.66 -3.38 11.20
C LYS A 18 -2.75 -3.47 9.98
N TYR A 19 -2.43 -2.34 9.35
CA TYR A 19 -1.67 -2.29 8.09
C TYR A 19 -0.53 -1.29 8.20
N GLY A 20 0.70 -1.72 7.93
CA GLY A 20 1.84 -0.81 7.81
C GLY A 20 1.68 0.15 6.63
N ILE A 21 1.39 -0.40 5.45
CA ILE A 21 0.99 0.34 4.25
C ILE A 21 -0.26 -0.31 3.67
N LEU A 22 -1.32 0.47 3.47
CA LEU A 22 -2.54 0.05 2.77
C LEU A 22 -2.80 0.99 1.60
N ILE A 23 -2.90 0.43 0.39
CA ILE A 23 -3.30 1.16 -0.82
C ILE A 23 -4.40 0.34 -1.50
N GLU A 24 -5.62 0.84 -1.51
CA GLU A 24 -6.77 0.08 -1.99
C GLU A 24 -7.65 0.88 -2.96
N GLN A 25 -8.20 0.18 -3.96
CA GLN A 25 -9.23 0.68 -4.88
C GLN A 25 -10.55 -0.08 -4.73
N ASN A 26 -10.72 -0.79 -3.62
CA ASN A 26 -11.87 -1.63 -3.31
C ASN A 26 -12.52 -1.30 -1.95
N TYR A 27 -12.34 -0.07 -1.48
CA TYR A 27 -13.00 0.39 -0.26
C TYR A 27 -14.52 0.42 -0.46
N ASP A 28 -15.25 -0.33 0.36
CA ASP A 28 -16.72 -0.43 0.32
C ASP A 28 -17.26 -0.69 1.73
N GLY A 29 -17.42 0.39 2.51
CA GLY A 29 -17.83 0.30 3.91
C GLY A 29 -16.76 -0.25 4.86
N GLY A 30 -15.55 -0.52 4.36
CA GLY A 30 -14.40 -0.97 5.15
C GLY A 30 -13.20 -1.38 4.29
N ASP A 31 -12.05 -1.53 4.96
CA ASP A 31 -10.78 -1.90 4.35
C ASP A 31 -10.90 -3.25 3.61
N LEU A 32 -10.50 -3.29 2.34
CA LEU A 32 -10.35 -4.50 1.53
C LEU A 32 -11.64 -5.31 1.32
N HIS A 33 -12.82 -4.69 1.43
CA HIS A 33 -14.11 -5.38 1.41
C HIS A 33 -14.68 -5.63 0.00
N GLY A 34 -14.58 -4.66 -0.91
CA GLY A 34 -15.16 -4.74 -2.25
C GLY A 34 -14.24 -5.40 -3.30
N GLU A 35 -14.61 -5.27 -4.57
CA GLU A 35 -13.73 -5.59 -5.71
C GLU A 35 -13.06 -4.33 -6.26
N PRO A 36 -11.76 -4.38 -6.60
CA PRO A 36 -11.05 -3.19 -7.06
C PRO A 36 -11.50 -2.76 -8.45
N THR A 37 -11.75 -1.46 -8.61
CA THR A 37 -12.11 -0.87 -9.90
C THR A 37 -10.99 0.00 -10.46
N SER A 38 -11.01 0.24 -11.78
CA SER A 38 -10.03 1.10 -12.47
C SER A 38 -10.53 2.55 -12.69
N GLY A 39 -11.71 2.90 -12.16
CA GLY A 39 -12.37 4.20 -12.42
C GLY A 39 -11.70 5.40 -11.74
N LEU A 40 -10.83 5.16 -10.76
CA LEU A 40 -10.10 6.19 -10.00
C LEU A 40 -8.60 5.86 -9.97
N PRO A 41 -7.86 6.12 -11.06
CA PRO A 41 -6.46 5.71 -11.15
C PRO A 41 -5.57 6.42 -10.12
N ILE A 42 -4.64 5.67 -9.53
CA ILE A 42 -3.58 6.11 -8.63
C ILE A 42 -2.27 6.13 -9.41
N THR A 43 -1.80 7.33 -9.74
CA THR A 43 -0.63 7.54 -10.61
C THR A 43 0.41 8.45 -9.97
N GLY A 44 1.69 8.25 -10.29
CA GLY A 44 2.75 9.13 -9.74
C GLY A 44 2.87 9.06 -8.22
N LEU A 45 2.49 7.93 -7.60
CA LEU A 45 2.65 7.72 -6.17
C LEU A 45 4.13 7.49 -5.86
N THR A 46 4.69 8.25 -4.93
CA THR A 46 6.07 8.09 -4.44
C THR A 46 6.04 7.70 -2.98
N LEU A 47 6.58 6.52 -2.66
CA LEU A 47 6.95 6.14 -1.29
C LEU A 47 8.46 6.12 -1.20
N LYS A 48 9.02 6.97 -0.32
CA LYS A 48 10.46 7.14 -0.16
C LYS A 48 10.85 7.09 1.32
N ASN A 49 11.85 6.30 1.65
CA ASN A 49 12.41 6.23 3.02
C ASN A 49 11.35 5.92 4.10
N ILE A 50 10.44 4.99 3.80
CA ILE A 50 9.43 4.52 4.77
C ILE A 50 10.05 3.41 5.61
N LYS A 51 10.19 3.63 6.92
CA LYS A 51 10.87 2.72 7.85
C LYS A 51 9.88 2.19 8.89
N GLY A 52 9.99 0.93 9.25
CA GLY A 52 9.11 0.30 10.23
C GLY A 52 9.57 -1.12 10.56
N LYS A 53 10.85 -1.28 10.94
CA LYS A 53 11.37 -2.60 11.34
C LYS A 53 10.73 -3.01 12.66
N ASN A 54 9.99 -4.12 12.65
CA ASN A 54 9.13 -4.55 13.76
C ASN A 54 8.09 -3.48 14.18
N GLY A 55 7.72 -2.60 13.24
CA GLY A 55 6.80 -1.49 13.48
C GLY A 55 5.33 -1.90 13.38
N VAL A 56 5.05 -3.06 12.78
CA VAL A 56 3.70 -3.62 12.64
C VAL A 56 3.54 -4.80 13.60
N SER A 57 2.41 -4.85 14.30
CA SER A 57 1.99 -5.98 15.14
C SER A 57 2.05 -7.29 14.37
N SER A 58 2.43 -8.39 15.03
CA SER A 58 2.50 -9.73 14.44
C SER A 58 1.15 -10.24 13.91
N SER A 59 0.03 -9.68 14.38
CA SER A 59 -1.31 -9.94 13.84
C SER A 59 -1.66 -9.10 12.61
N GLY A 60 -0.98 -7.97 12.40
CA GLY A 60 -1.19 -7.06 11.28
C GLY A 60 -0.53 -7.50 9.98
N LYS A 61 -0.60 -6.63 8.97
CA LYS A 61 -0.04 -6.82 7.63
C LYS A 61 0.99 -5.75 7.33
N ASN A 62 2.16 -6.15 6.83
CA ASN A 62 3.24 -5.20 6.51
C ASN A 62 2.82 -4.24 5.39
N VAL A 63 2.37 -4.81 4.28
CA VAL A 63 1.91 -4.08 3.11
C VAL A 63 0.69 -4.83 2.53
N ALA A 64 -0.36 -4.10 2.18
CA ALA A 64 -1.53 -4.60 1.47
C ALA A 64 -1.87 -3.62 0.33
N ILE A 65 -1.90 -4.13 -0.90
CA ILE A 65 -2.15 -3.33 -2.10
C ILE A 65 -3.15 -4.05 -2.99
N VAL A 66 -4.31 -3.43 -3.21
CA VAL A 66 -5.37 -3.98 -4.04
C VAL A 66 -5.81 -2.93 -5.06
N CYS A 67 -5.33 -3.08 -6.28
CA CYS A 67 -5.59 -2.17 -7.39
C CYS A 67 -6.50 -2.80 -8.46
N GLY A 68 -7.24 -1.95 -9.17
CA GLY A 68 -7.90 -2.35 -10.42
C GLY A 68 -6.85 -2.71 -11.47
N SER A 69 -7.24 -3.49 -12.48
CA SER A 69 -6.31 -4.02 -13.50
C SER A 69 -5.47 -2.95 -14.21
N SER A 70 -5.99 -1.73 -14.35
CA SER A 70 -5.28 -0.57 -14.91
C SER A 70 -5.22 0.60 -13.93
N GLY A 71 -5.54 0.34 -12.66
CA GLY A 71 -5.81 1.35 -11.65
C GLY A 71 -4.56 1.96 -11.03
N CYS A 72 -3.43 1.25 -10.99
CA CYS A 72 -2.20 1.73 -10.35
C CYS A 72 -1.03 1.68 -11.33
N LYS A 73 -0.33 2.81 -11.52
CA LYS A 73 0.83 2.90 -12.43
C LYS A 73 1.77 4.05 -12.09
N ASN A 74 2.98 4.00 -12.63
CA ASN A 74 4.01 5.05 -12.48
C ASN A 74 4.33 5.35 -11.01
N TRP A 75 4.51 4.31 -10.20
CA TRP A 75 4.91 4.47 -8.81
C TRP A 75 6.43 4.58 -8.70
N THR A 76 6.88 5.25 -7.66
CA THR A 76 8.26 5.22 -7.17
C THR A 76 8.25 4.61 -5.79
N TRP A 77 9.04 3.57 -5.57
CA TRP A 77 9.08 2.82 -4.31
C TRP A 77 10.54 2.64 -3.90
N GLN A 78 11.03 3.50 -3.03
CA GLN A 78 12.45 3.60 -2.70
C GLN A 78 12.67 3.53 -1.19
N ASN A 79 13.56 2.64 -0.75
CA ASN A 79 13.94 2.49 0.66
C ASN A 79 12.71 2.30 1.58
N VAL A 80 11.77 1.44 1.17
CA VAL A 80 10.58 1.09 1.95
C VAL A 80 10.84 -0.22 2.66
N GLN A 81 10.91 -0.18 3.99
CA GLN A 81 11.14 -1.34 4.85
C GLN A 81 10.12 -1.34 5.99
N VAL A 82 9.08 -2.16 5.85
CA VAL A 82 8.00 -2.31 6.84
C VAL A 82 7.92 -3.79 7.21
N THR A 83 8.15 -4.12 8.47
CA THR A 83 8.18 -5.50 8.97
C THR A 83 7.55 -5.61 10.36
N GLY A 84 7.43 -6.84 10.84
CA GLY A 84 6.85 -7.19 12.14
C GLY A 84 5.52 -7.92 11.99
N GLY A 85 4.69 -7.46 11.05
CA GLY A 85 3.45 -8.12 10.66
C GLY A 85 3.64 -9.23 9.63
N LYS A 86 2.51 -9.80 9.21
CA LYS A 86 2.43 -10.87 8.21
C LYS A 86 2.45 -10.30 6.80
N LYS A 87 2.74 -11.18 5.83
CA LYS A 87 2.45 -10.91 4.42
C LYS A 87 0.93 -10.85 4.18
N TYR A 88 0.52 -10.02 3.23
CA TYR A 88 -0.84 -10.01 2.70
C TYR A 88 -0.82 -10.72 1.34
N ASP A 89 -1.27 -11.97 1.29
CA ASP A 89 -1.14 -12.81 0.09
C ASP A 89 -2.14 -12.48 -1.01
N SER A 90 -3.12 -11.61 -0.74
CA SER A 90 -4.17 -11.23 -1.68
C SER A 90 -3.92 -9.89 -2.37
N CYS A 91 -2.67 -9.43 -2.43
CA CYS A 91 -2.31 -8.24 -3.21
C CYS A 91 -2.70 -8.42 -4.69
N LYS A 92 -3.24 -7.37 -5.32
CA LYS A 92 -3.74 -7.42 -6.71
C LYS A 92 -3.24 -6.20 -7.52
N ASN A 93 -2.76 -6.45 -8.73
CA ASN A 93 -2.48 -5.46 -9.79
C ASN A 93 -1.63 -4.24 -9.37
N PHE A 94 -0.70 -4.41 -8.44
CA PHE A 94 0.21 -3.33 -8.05
C PHE A 94 1.42 -3.26 -9.00
N PRO A 95 1.99 -2.06 -9.24
CA PRO A 95 3.20 -1.93 -10.06
C PRO A 95 4.36 -2.75 -9.47
N SER A 96 5.10 -3.48 -10.32
CA SER A 96 6.19 -4.39 -9.91
C SER A 96 7.33 -3.73 -9.14
N VAL A 97 7.43 -2.40 -9.17
CA VAL A 97 8.38 -1.62 -8.35
C VAL A 97 8.04 -1.66 -6.86
N ALA A 98 6.77 -1.87 -6.49
CA ALA A 98 6.34 -1.99 -5.12
C ALA A 98 6.47 -3.42 -4.61
N SER A 99 6.56 -3.58 -3.29
CA SER A 99 6.62 -4.89 -2.64
C SER A 99 5.36 -5.18 -1.85
N CYS A 100 4.85 -6.39 -2.04
CA CYS A 100 3.90 -7.09 -1.18
C CYS A 100 4.41 -8.53 -0.98
#